data_AF-A0A973GNX9-F1
#
_entry.id   AF-A0A973GNX9-F1
#
_cell.length_a   1.000
_cell.length_b   1.000
_cell.length_c   1.000
_cell.angle_alpha   90.00
_cell.angle_beta   90.00
_cell.angle_gamma   90.00
#
_symmetry.space_group_name_H-M   'P 1'
#
loop_
_entity.id
_entity.type
_entity.pdbx_description
1 polymer ?
#
loop_
_entity_poly.entity_id
_entity_poly.type
_entity_poly.pdbx_seq_one_letter_code
_entity_poly.pdbx_strand_id
1 'polypeptide(L)'
;MSDEIATNTQTSNDLSAVTVPNKKRPLIKIIVGVCIVASILVAGFFVYKTYFDNSDRGSSPTTTKATADKLKADATAALLANDKTRAKSLFIKANEQYKTLGDKNNQIDTDAQIYLIEHTK
;
A
#
# COMPACT_ATOMS: atom_id res chain seq x y z
N MET A 1 15.06 -4.70 -91.54
CA MET A 1 13.86 -4.29 -90.80
C MET A 1 13.95 -4.95 -89.44
N SER A 2 14.68 -4.38 -88.47
CA SER A 2 14.97 -2.94 -88.23
C SER A 2 13.67 -2.22 -87.85
N ASP A 3 13.48 -1.67 -86.64
CA ASP A 3 14.35 -1.59 -85.44
C ASP A 3 13.47 -1.81 -84.16
N GLU A 4 13.76 -1.47 -82.89
CA GLU A 4 14.81 -0.62 -82.28
C GLU A 4 15.09 -0.93 -80.77
N ILE A 5 16.05 -0.18 -80.25
CA ILE A 5 16.47 0.25 -78.89
C ILE A 5 15.26 0.44 -77.91
N ALA A 6 15.36 0.28 -76.58
CA ALA A 6 16.46 0.71 -75.70
C ALA A 6 16.79 -0.15 -74.46
N THR A 7 18.05 0.04 -74.05
CA THR A 7 18.70 -0.27 -72.76
C THR A 7 18.02 0.29 -71.51
N ASN A 8 18.20 -0.38 -70.36
CA ASN A 8 19.11 0.16 -69.34
C ASN A 8 19.74 -0.95 -68.45
N THR A 9 20.78 -0.59 -67.71
CA THR A 9 21.83 -1.47 -67.14
C THR A 9 21.99 -1.24 -65.63
N GLN A 10 22.97 -1.92 -65.01
CA GLN A 10 23.43 -1.83 -63.61
C GLN A 10 22.65 -2.76 -62.65
N THR A 11 23.14 -3.93 -62.23
CA THR A 11 24.51 -4.42 -61.92
C THR A 11 25.05 -3.94 -60.56
N SER A 12 25.71 -4.87 -59.85
CA SER A 12 26.46 -4.71 -58.60
C SER A 12 25.64 -4.72 -57.29
N ASN A 13 26.08 -5.37 -56.20
CA ASN A 13 27.17 -6.36 -56.02
C ASN A 13 26.94 -7.12 -54.69
N ASP A 14 27.66 -8.22 -54.48
CA ASP A 14 27.72 -8.91 -53.18
C ASP A 14 28.16 -7.99 -52.03
N LEU A 15 27.52 -8.16 -50.86
CA LEU A 15 28.23 -7.97 -49.58
C LEU A 15 27.62 -8.83 -48.47
N SER A 16 28.47 -9.57 -47.76
CA SER A 16 28.09 -10.59 -46.79
C SER A 16 27.25 -10.05 -45.63
N ALA A 17 26.00 -10.52 -45.52
CA ALA A 17 25.11 -10.21 -44.41
C ALA A 17 25.59 -10.87 -43.09
N VAL A 18 26.48 -10.18 -42.37
CA VAL A 18 26.95 -10.59 -41.04
C VAL A 18 25.74 -10.75 -40.12
N THR A 19 25.41 -12.00 -39.79
CA THR A 19 24.22 -12.33 -38.99
C THR A 19 24.48 -12.01 -37.53
N VAL A 20 24.27 -10.74 -37.14
CA VAL A 20 24.39 -10.30 -35.75
C VAL A 20 23.29 -10.95 -34.90
N PRO A 21 23.61 -11.81 -33.91
CA PRO A 21 22.60 -12.46 -33.10
C PRO A 21 21.90 -11.43 -32.19
N ASN A 22 20.65 -11.10 -32.51
CA ASN A 22 19.87 -10.06 -31.82
C ASN A 22 19.43 -10.51 -30.40
N LYS A 23 20.37 -10.54 -29.47
CA LYS A 23 20.21 -10.96 -28.06
C LYS A 23 19.48 -9.92 -27.18
N LYS A 24 18.56 -9.12 -27.75
CA LYS A 24 17.77 -8.11 -27.00
C LYS A 24 16.37 -8.58 -26.56
N ARG A 25 16.04 -9.87 -26.75
CA ARG A 25 14.74 -10.46 -26.34
C ARG A 25 14.60 -11.02 -24.90
N PRO A 26 15.63 -11.25 -24.06
CA PRO A 26 15.41 -11.77 -22.70
C PRO A 26 14.97 -10.69 -21.69
N LEU A 27 15.45 -9.45 -21.84
CA LEU A 27 15.27 -8.38 -20.85
C LEU A 27 13.79 -8.02 -20.63
N ILE A 28 13.01 -7.98 -21.71
CA ILE A 28 11.56 -7.70 -21.66
C ILE A 28 10.82 -8.78 -20.86
N LYS A 29 11.21 -10.06 -21.00
CA LYS A 29 10.60 -11.16 -20.22
C LYS A 29 10.88 -11.03 -18.71
N ILE A 30 12.10 -10.59 -18.36
CA ILE A 30 12.48 -10.33 -16.96
C ILE A 30 11.63 -9.17 -16.39
N ILE A 31 11.52 -8.06 -17.12
CA ILE A 31 10.71 -6.90 -16.71
C ILE A 31 9.24 -7.30 -16.50
N VAL A 32 8.64 -8.02 -17.44
CA VAL A 32 7.24 -8.50 -17.32
C VAL A 32 7.08 -9.44 -16.11
N GLY A 33 8.03 -10.34 -15.85
CA GLY A 33 8.02 -11.19 -14.66
C GLY A 33 8.06 -10.39 -13.36
N VAL A 34 8.93 -9.38 -13.27
CA VAL A 34 9.02 -8.47 -12.11
C VAL A 34 7.70 -7.70 -11.92
N CYS A 35 7.09 -7.19 -13.00
CA CYS A 35 5.79 -6.52 -12.92
C CYS A 35 4.68 -7.44 -12.40
N ILE A 36 4.62 -8.71 -12.85
CA ILE A 36 3.61 -9.67 -12.38
C ILE A 36 3.80 -9.96 -10.88
N VAL A 37 5.03 -10.20 -10.43
CA VAL A 37 5.33 -10.43 -9.00
C VAL A 37 4.98 -9.20 -8.16
N ALA A 38 5.32 -7.99 -8.63
CA ALA A 38 4.96 -6.75 -7.95
C ALA A 38 3.44 -6.55 -7.85
N SER A 39 2.68 -6.83 -8.91
CA SER A 39 1.21 -6.80 -8.89
C SER A 39 0.61 -7.79 -7.91
N ILE A 40 1.15 -9.01 -7.82
CA ILE A 40 0.71 -10.03 -6.85
C ILE A 40 1.03 -9.58 -5.41
N LEU A 41 2.19 -8.99 -5.17
CA LEU A 41 2.57 -8.45 -3.85
C LEU A 41 1.70 -7.26 -3.43
N VAL A 42 1.40 -6.33 -4.34
CA VAL A 42 0.52 -5.18 -4.07
C VAL A 42 -0.92 -5.64 -3.84
N ALA A 43 -1.44 -6.55 -4.66
CA ALA A 43 -2.77 -7.13 -4.46
C ALA A 43 -2.83 -7.92 -3.14
N GLY A 44 -1.82 -8.74 -2.84
CA GLY A 44 -1.68 -9.47 -1.59
C GLY A 44 -1.62 -8.57 -0.37
N PHE A 45 -0.90 -7.44 -0.44
CA PHE A 45 -0.87 -6.43 0.62
C PHE A 45 -2.24 -5.73 0.80
N PHE A 46 -2.91 -5.39 -0.31
CA PHE A 46 -4.23 -4.76 -0.27
C PHE A 46 -5.30 -5.70 0.30
N VAL A 47 -5.25 -6.98 -0.07
CA VAL A 47 -6.09 -8.06 0.46
C VAL A 47 -5.75 -8.35 1.92
N TYR A 48 -4.47 -8.46 2.29
CA TYR A 48 -4.06 -8.63 3.69
C TYR A 48 -4.56 -7.48 4.57
N LYS A 49 -4.35 -6.22 4.11
CA LYS A 49 -4.87 -5.05 4.80
C LYS A 49 -6.39 -5.11 4.92
N THR A 50 -7.12 -5.43 3.84
CA THR A 50 -8.57 -5.57 3.96
C THR A 50 -8.96 -6.71 4.89
N TYR A 51 -8.40 -7.91 4.85
CA TYR A 51 -8.83 -8.99 5.75
C TYR A 51 -8.52 -8.72 7.23
N PHE A 52 -7.40 -8.04 7.55
CA PHE A 52 -7.13 -7.58 8.91
C PHE A 52 -8.01 -6.38 9.33
N ASP A 53 -8.25 -5.39 8.47
CA ASP A 53 -9.19 -4.29 8.73
C ASP A 53 -10.67 -4.76 8.72
N ASN A 54 -10.98 -5.90 8.10
CA ASN A 54 -12.34 -6.43 7.92
C ASN A 54 -12.74 -7.45 8.99
N SER A 55 -11.83 -7.86 9.88
CA SER A 55 -12.18 -8.72 11.01
C SER A 55 -13.18 -8.04 11.96
N ASP A 56 -13.28 -6.70 11.92
CA ASP A 56 -14.28 -5.88 12.62
C ASP A 56 -15.44 -5.39 11.71
N ARG A 57 -15.55 -5.78 10.43
CA ARG A 57 -16.62 -5.30 9.50
C ARG A 57 -18.01 -5.91 9.73
N GLY A 58 -18.32 -6.28 10.97
CA GLY A 58 -19.68 -6.64 11.41
C GLY A 58 -20.57 -5.43 11.75
N SER A 59 -20.03 -4.20 11.76
CA SER A 59 -20.80 -2.98 12.00
C SER A 59 -20.12 -1.77 11.36
N SER A 60 -20.92 -0.79 10.89
CA SER A 60 -20.44 0.60 10.93
C SER A 60 -20.05 0.90 12.38
N PRO A 61 -18.89 1.54 12.65
CA PRO A 61 -18.46 1.82 14.02
C PRO A 61 -19.43 2.80 14.66
N THR A 62 -20.49 2.26 15.25
CA THR A 62 -21.54 3.03 15.89
C THR A 62 -20.88 3.68 17.09
N THR A 63 -20.84 5.01 17.09
CA THR A 63 -20.26 5.77 18.18
C THR A 63 -21.10 5.48 19.42
N THR A 64 -20.60 4.57 20.25
CA THR A 64 -21.24 4.13 21.49
C THR A 64 -20.22 4.19 22.60
N LYS A 65 -20.70 4.38 23.82
CA LYS A 65 -19.80 4.38 24.99
C LYS A 65 -19.02 3.08 25.09
N ALA A 66 -19.62 1.93 24.75
CA ALA A 66 -18.94 0.63 24.74
C ALA A 66 -17.73 0.56 23.80
N THR A 67 -17.81 1.14 22.59
CA THR A 67 -16.67 1.19 21.66
C THR A 67 -15.54 2.10 22.20
N ALA A 68 -15.89 3.24 22.79
CA ALA A 68 -14.93 4.15 23.40
C ALA A 68 -14.30 3.58 24.68
N ASP A 69 -15.09 2.89 25.50
CA ASP A 69 -14.66 2.17 26.71
C ASP A 69 -13.68 1.04 26.34
N LYS A 70 -13.97 0.27 25.28
CA LYS A 70 -13.05 -0.75 24.75
C LYS A 70 -11.73 -0.13 24.29
N LEU A 71 -11.76 0.92 23.46
CA LEU A 71 -10.56 1.60 22.99
C LEU A 71 -9.69 2.14 24.15
N LYS A 72 -10.34 2.63 25.21
CA LYS A 72 -9.68 3.08 26.45
C LYS A 72 -9.03 1.92 27.20
N ALA A 73 -9.71 0.78 27.33
CA ALA A 73 -9.15 -0.42 27.96
C ALA A 73 -7.98 -1.02 27.16
N ASP A 74 -8.11 -1.10 25.83
CA ASP A 74 -7.05 -1.54 24.91
C ASP A 74 -5.82 -0.60 24.99
N ALA A 75 -6.04 0.71 25.17
CA ALA A 75 -4.98 1.69 25.38
C ALA A 75 -4.23 1.48 26.71
N THR A 76 -4.96 1.23 27.80
CA THR A 76 -4.36 0.90 29.11
C THR A 76 -3.59 -0.42 29.05
N ALA A 77 -4.09 -1.44 28.35
CA ALA A 77 -3.39 -2.70 28.14
C ALA A 77 -2.08 -2.53 27.34
N ALA A 78 -2.10 -1.70 26.28
CA ALA A 78 -0.90 -1.35 25.54
C ALA A 78 0.12 -0.58 26.41
N LEU A 79 -0.33 0.31 27.29
CA LEU A 79 0.53 1.05 28.22
C LEU A 79 1.19 0.12 29.25
N LEU A 80 0.45 -0.84 29.81
CA LEU A 80 1.00 -1.89 30.69
C LEU A 80 2.02 -2.79 29.97
N ALA A 81 1.87 -2.98 28.66
CA ALA A 81 2.84 -3.67 27.80
C ALA A 81 4.02 -2.77 27.33
N ASN A 82 4.18 -1.56 27.89
CA ASN A 82 5.16 -0.53 27.50
C ASN A 82 5.05 -0.01 26.04
N ASP A 83 3.99 -0.35 25.29
CA ASP A 83 3.73 0.18 23.95
C ASP A 83 3.07 1.58 24.04
N LYS A 84 3.87 2.56 24.49
CA LYS A 84 3.48 3.99 24.62
C LYS A 84 2.87 4.53 23.32
N THR A 85 3.40 4.13 22.16
CA THR A 85 2.97 4.58 20.84
C THR A 85 1.55 4.11 20.51
N ARG A 86 1.28 2.81 20.68
CA ARG A 86 -0.06 2.24 20.47
C ARG A 86 -1.06 2.73 21.52
N ALA A 87 -0.65 2.83 22.78
CA ALA A 87 -1.47 3.38 23.86
C ALA A 87 -1.96 4.79 23.51
N LYS A 88 -1.06 5.70 23.10
CA LYS A 88 -1.41 7.04 22.63
C LYS A 88 -2.41 7.02 21.47
N SER A 89 -2.17 6.19 20.45
CA SER A 89 -3.07 6.09 19.29
C SER A 89 -4.48 5.61 19.66
N LEU A 90 -4.59 4.69 20.61
CA LEU A 90 -5.86 4.16 21.10
C LEU A 90 -6.59 5.16 22.01
N PHE A 91 -5.89 5.88 22.90
CA PHE A 91 -6.49 6.94 23.70
C PHE A 91 -7.02 8.10 22.83
N ILE A 92 -6.32 8.49 21.76
CA ILE A 92 -6.81 9.51 20.81
C ILE A 92 -8.13 9.07 20.16
N LYS A 93 -8.21 7.82 19.67
CA LYS A 93 -9.44 7.26 19.08
C LYS A 93 -10.59 7.16 20.09
N ALA A 94 -10.30 6.80 21.34
CA ALA A 94 -11.30 6.78 22.41
C ALA A 94 -11.86 8.18 22.67
N ASN A 95 -10.97 9.18 22.78
CA ASN A 95 -11.28 10.59 22.98
C ASN A 95 -12.16 11.17 21.86
N GLU A 96 -11.85 10.88 20.59
CA GLU A 96 -12.67 11.26 19.43
C GLU A 96 -14.11 10.73 19.53
N GLN A 97 -14.28 9.49 20.02
CA GLN A 97 -15.61 8.93 20.27
C GLN A 97 -16.29 9.55 21.49
N TYR A 98 -15.59 9.77 22.62
CA TYR A 98 -16.16 10.48 23.77
C TYR A 98 -16.55 11.93 23.44
N LYS A 99 -15.80 12.60 22.55
CA LYS A 99 -16.15 13.93 21.97
C LYS A 99 -17.44 13.87 21.18
N THR A 100 -17.58 12.87 20.31
CA THR A 100 -18.80 12.62 19.53
C THR A 100 -20.01 12.23 20.41
N LEU A 101 -19.78 11.57 21.54
CA LEU A 101 -20.79 11.18 22.53
C LEU A 101 -21.15 12.28 23.55
N GLY A 102 -20.37 13.37 23.63
CA GLY A 102 -20.53 14.40 24.65
C GLY A 102 -20.06 14.01 26.07
N ASP A 103 -19.42 12.86 26.26
CA ASP A 103 -18.93 12.38 27.57
C ASP A 103 -17.67 13.15 28.00
N LYS A 104 -17.85 14.34 28.57
CA LYS A 104 -16.76 15.23 28.99
C LYS A 104 -15.84 14.60 30.05
N ASN A 105 -16.35 13.71 30.89
CA ASN A 105 -15.56 13.10 31.96
C ASN A 105 -14.52 12.14 31.38
N ASN A 106 -14.94 11.27 30.46
CA ASN A 106 -14.00 10.38 29.78
C ASN A 106 -13.10 11.11 28.77
N GLN A 107 -13.54 12.20 28.15
CA GLN A 107 -12.65 13.07 27.38
C GLN A 107 -11.47 13.57 28.21
N ILE A 108 -11.74 14.23 29.35
CA ILE A 108 -10.70 14.81 30.23
C ILE A 108 -9.73 13.74 30.71
N ASP A 109 -10.23 12.56 31.10
CA ASP A 109 -9.38 11.43 31.50
C ASP A 109 -8.50 10.92 30.34
N THR A 110 -9.04 10.77 29.13
CA THR A 110 -8.22 10.37 27.96
C THR A 110 -7.21 11.45 27.55
N ASP A 111 -7.57 12.74 27.60
CA ASP A 111 -6.65 13.86 27.34
C ASP A 111 -5.51 13.88 28.39
N ALA A 112 -5.80 13.60 29.66
CA ALA A 112 -4.78 13.47 30.71
C ALA A 112 -3.85 12.26 30.49
N GLN A 113 -4.38 11.10 30.08
CA GLN A 113 -3.56 9.92 29.76
C GLN A 113 -2.64 10.18 28.54
N ILE A 114 -3.14 10.87 27.50
CA ILE A 114 -2.32 11.27 26.34
C ILE A 114 -1.19 12.20 26.79
N TYR A 115 -1.50 13.22 27.60
CA TYR A 115 -0.50 14.14 28.14
C TYR A 115 0.59 13.41 28.94
N LEU A 116 0.19 12.48 29.83
CA LEU A 116 1.13 11.68 30.61
C LEU A 116 2.04 10.82 29.73
N ILE A 117 1.53 10.21 28.65
CA ILE A 117 2.35 9.42 27.71
C ILE A 117 3.36 10.30 26.96
N GLU A 118 2.99 11.53 26.61
CA GLU A 118 3.88 12.46 25.91
C GLU A 118 4.99 13.05 26.81
N HIS A 119 4.69 13.27 28.10
CA HIS A 119 5.57 14.01 29.02
C HIS A 119 6.33 13.11 30.01
N THR A 120 5.91 11.85 30.21
CA THR A 120 6.62 10.87 31.04
C THR A 120 7.57 10.05 30.19
N LYS A 121 8.86 10.39 30.24
CA LYS A 121 9.95 9.71 29.52
C LYS A 121 10.13 8.27 29.98
#